data_AF-A0A2N2RE86-F1
#
_entry.id   AF-A0A2N2RE86-F1
#
_cell.length_a   1.000
_cell.length_b   1.000
_cell.length_c   1.000
_cell.angle_alpha   90.00
_cell.angle_beta   90.00
_cell.angle_gamma   90.00
#
_symmetry.space_group_name_H-M   'P 1'
#
loop_
_entity.id
_entity.type
_entity.pdbx_description
1 polymer ?
#
loop_
_entity_poly.entity_id
_entity_poly.type
_entity_poly.pdbx_seq_one_letter_code
_entity_poly.pdbx_strand_id
1 'polypeptide(L)'
;MSFYVFHQAGHNATWSVDSLERDHTAQGIIFSPVHQSADSVKRLKTKIRECSLFDPQFYLPNSQKNKFKQYSFFPETATDGFSTIDYSAVADHAATECVKFQIEQNFAAIVIPTRYLDQMYPDYRERQDAFTVAPFVKAINSSGSKKAVFLTLAITPHMIEAGAFRTQLLNWITSYPEITGVYLITTLDRPTKQIQSDAFLVEKMTFIQELQSSGMNVVLGYLNTESLLMTVFNNATLTIGTFDNTRIFSIDKFVANDEDKRGPRPRIYLNGLMNWVRFDQAKAIRDALPKVWAEIYEETDYGNAALTAPTDPHFSQPTLYKHHHVAISRQFDALKGVTASDRVELLNEWLDSASAAYRSISKAGIELDLHGAGTHITPWSKALNRFAKLGGLIS
;
A
#
# COMPACT_ATOMS: atom_id res chain seq x y z
N MET A 1 -1.74 -20.39 9.62
CA MET A 1 -1.15 -19.05 9.81
C MET A 1 -1.64 -18.17 8.67
N SER A 2 -1.98 -16.91 8.93
CA SER A 2 -2.69 -16.03 7.99
C SER A 2 -1.92 -14.73 7.76
N PHE A 3 -2.43 -13.86 6.89
CA PHE A 3 -1.94 -12.50 6.66
C PHE A 3 -2.87 -11.48 7.32
N TYR A 4 -2.39 -10.25 7.53
CA TYR A 4 -3.17 -9.13 8.04
C TYR A 4 -3.50 -8.15 6.91
N VAL A 5 -4.58 -7.39 7.05
CA VAL A 5 -5.00 -6.37 6.09
C VAL A 5 -5.14 -5.03 6.80
N PHE A 6 -4.43 -4.02 6.30
CA PHE A 6 -4.47 -2.65 6.81
C PHE A 6 -5.01 -1.72 5.72
N HIS A 7 -5.73 -0.67 6.12
CA HIS A 7 -6.06 0.41 5.19
C HIS A 7 -4.89 1.38 5.08
N GLN A 8 -4.45 1.73 3.87
CA GLN A 8 -3.53 2.84 3.66
C GLN A 8 -4.34 4.15 3.62
N ALA A 9 -4.31 4.94 4.70
CA ALA A 9 -5.19 6.10 4.83
C ALA A 9 -4.83 7.22 3.84
N GLY A 10 -5.87 7.75 3.18
CA GLY A 10 -5.79 8.94 2.31
C GLY A 10 -6.35 10.20 2.98
N HIS A 11 -6.64 11.22 2.17
CA HIS A 11 -7.15 12.52 2.64
C HIS A 11 -8.45 12.41 3.47
N ASN A 12 -9.31 11.43 3.16
CA ASN A 12 -10.56 11.14 3.88
C ASN A 12 -10.42 9.88 4.74
N ALA A 13 -9.48 9.90 5.68
CA ALA A 13 -9.18 8.75 6.53
C ALA A 13 -10.37 8.27 7.38
N THR A 14 -11.36 9.13 7.63
CA THR A 14 -12.62 8.75 8.28
C THR A 14 -13.34 7.63 7.55
N TRP A 15 -13.23 7.54 6.22
CA TRP A 15 -13.82 6.43 5.46
C TRP A 15 -13.16 5.10 5.79
N SER A 16 -11.83 5.10 5.96
CA SER A 16 -11.07 3.93 6.38
C SER A 16 -11.39 3.54 7.82
N VAL A 17 -11.53 4.53 8.72
CA VAL A 17 -11.94 4.30 10.12
C VAL A 17 -13.35 3.71 10.20
N ASP A 18 -14.32 4.30 9.49
CA ASP A 18 -15.69 3.79 9.46
C ASP A 18 -15.75 2.36 8.94
N SER A 19 -15.02 2.07 7.85
CA SER A 19 -15.03 0.73 7.24
C SER A 19 -14.38 -0.31 8.17
N LEU A 20 -13.34 0.08 8.92
CA LEU A 20 -12.75 -0.78 9.94
C LEU A 20 -13.73 -1.01 11.11
N GLU A 21 -14.33 0.05 11.65
CA GLU A 21 -15.17 -0.05 12.85
C GLU A 21 -16.54 -0.70 12.59
N ARG A 22 -17.14 -0.48 11.41
CA ARG A 22 -18.50 -0.92 11.09
C ARG A 22 -18.55 -2.14 10.19
N ASP A 23 -17.67 -2.17 9.18
CA ASP A 23 -17.70 -3.18 8.13
C ASP A 23 -16.60 -4.25 8.32
N HIS A 24 -15.73 -4.08 9.32
CA HIS A 24 -14.65 -5.01 9.68
C HIS A 24 -13.69 -5.35 8.52
N THR A 25 -13.45 -4.41 7.61
CA THR A 25 -12.71 -4.66 6.35
C THR A 25 -11.19 -4.73 6.52
N ALA A 26 -10.65 -4.42 7.71
CA ALA A 26 -9.22 -4.41 8.01
C ALA A 26 -8.97 -4.57 9.52
N GLN A 27 -7.73 -4.93 9.88
CA GLN A 27 -7.27 -5.05 11.27
C GLN A 27 -6.60 -3.76 11.80
N GLY A 28 -6.21 -2.86 10.90
CA GLY A 28 -5.54 -1.62 11.25
C GLY A 28 -5.52 -0.62 10.11
N ILE A 29 -4.93 0.55 10.35
CA ILE A 29 -4.81 1.63 9.38
C ILE A 29 -3.38 2.17 9.42
N ILE A 30 -2.81 2.54 8.27
CA ILE A 30 -1.54 3.27 8.20
C ILE A 30 -1.86 4.75 8.01
N PHE A 31 -1.66 5.53 9.07
CA PHE A 31 -1.81 6.98 9.10
C PHE A 31 -0.54 7.66 8.57
N SER A 32 -0.67 8.87 8.03
CA SER A 32 0.49 9.60 7.53
C SER A 32 0.31 11.13 7.49
N PRO A 33 1.41 11.90 7.64
CA PRO A 33 1.37 13.36 7.64
C PRO A 33 0.85 14.00 6.34
N VAL A 34 1.16 13.43 5.15
CA VAL A 34 0.73 14.02 3.87
C VAL A 34 -0.80 14.09 3.75
N HIS A 35 -1.50 13.24 4.51
CA HIS A 35 -2.95 13.13 4.46
C HIS A 35 -3.65 13.72 5.66
N GLN A 36 -3.04 13.63 6.84
CA GLN A 36 -3.67 14.01 8.09
C GLN A 36 -2.79 14.96 8.88
N SER A 37 -3.41 16.00 9.44
CA SER A 37 -2.80 16.88 10.43
C SER A 37 -2.48 16.13 11.73
N ALA A 38 -1.46 16.58 12.47
CA ALA A 38 -1.13 16.01 13.78
C ALA A 38 -2.34 16.00 14.74
N ASP A 39 -3.12 17.08 14.77
CA ASP A 39 -4.29 17.17 15.65
C ASP A 39 -5.39 16.18 15.27
N SER A 40 -5.61 15.94 13.97
CA SER A 40 -6.55 14.91 13.50
C SER A 40 -6.14 13.52 13.99
N VAL A 41 -4.85 13.21 13.97
CA VAL A 41 -4.32 11.94 14.48
C VAL A 41 -4.49 11.83 15.99
N LYS A 42 -4.20 12.90 16.73
CA LYS A 42 -4.40 12.98 18.20
C LYS A 42 -5.86 12.83 18.62
N ARG A 43 -6.81 13.22 17.77
CA ARG A 43 -8.27 13.07 18.03
C ARG A 43 -8.82 11.67 17.73
N LEU A 44 -8.05 10.77 17.10
CA LEU A 44 -8.51 9.40 16.88
C LEU A 44 -8.76 8.69 18.22
N LYS A 45 -9.72 7.76 18.23
CA LYS A 45 -9.94 6.90 19.40
C LYS A 45 -8.67 6.09 19.66
N THR A 46 -8.28 5.95 20.92
CA THR A 46 -7.05 5.22 21.30
C THR A 46 -6.98 3.81 20.71
N LYS A 47 -8.08 3.05 20.78
CA LYS A 47 -8.18 1.70 20.20
C LYS A 47 -7.86 1.65 18.70
N ILE A 48 -8.12 2.74 17.95
CA ILE A 48 -7.81 2.80 16.52
C ILE A 48 -6.32 2.99 16.32
N ARG A 49 -5.66 3.81 17.16
CA ARG A 49 -4.21 3.99 17.09
C ARG A 49 -3.46 2.74 17.51
N GLU A 50 -3.92 2.06 18.55
CA GLU A 50 -3.31 0.84 19.10
C GLU A 50 -3.21 -0.32 18.11
N CYS A 51 -4.15 -0.45 17.18
CA CYS A 51 -4.10 -1.45 16.12
C CYS A 51 -3.51 -0.94 14.79
N SER A 52 -3.02 0.31 14.77
CA SER A 52 -2.62 1.01 13.55
C SER A 52 -1.13 1.35 13.54
N LEU A 53 -0.63 1.71 12.36
CA LEU A 53 0.73 2.24 12.17
C LEU A 53 0.68 3.73 11.80
N PHE A 54 1.80 4.39 12.00
CA PHE A 54 2.02 5.74 11.53
C PHE A 54 3.27 5.76 10.65
N ASP A 55 3.10 6.03 9.36
CA ASP A 55 4.20 6.24 8.41
C ASP A 55 4.64 7.72 8.51
N PRO A 56 5.87 8.03 9.00
CA PRO A 56 6.34 9.41 9.13
C PRO A 56 6.66 10.10 7.81
N GLN A 57 6.85 9.33 6.72
CA GLN A 57 7.04 9.83 5.35
C GLN A 57 8.23 10.76 5.12
N PHE A 58 9.43 10.43 5.60
CA PHE A 58 10.63 11.21 5.27
C PHE A 58 11.17 10.93 3.86
N TYR A 59 10.33 10.42 2.95
CA TYR A 59 10.70 10.12 1.57
C TYR A 59 11.29 11.33 0.85
N LEU A 60 10.74 12.51 1.10
CA LEU A 60 11.23 13.79 0.59
C LEU A 60 11.37 14.79 1.76
N PRO A 61 12.52 14.80 2.47
CA PRO A 61 12.71 15.58 3.69
C PRO A 61 12.52 17.09 3.54
N ASN A 62 12.78 17.62 2.34
CA ASN A 62 12.62 19.03 1.97
C ASN A 62 11.22 19.37 1.42
N SER A 63 10.24 18.49 1.62
CA SER A 63 8.87 18.75 1.18
C SER A 63 8.29 19.98 1.87
N GLN A 64 7.79 20.91 1.07
CA GLN A 64 7.20 22.17 1.54
C GLN A 64 5.70 22.09 1.84
N LYS A 65 5.08 20.90 1.82
CA LYS A 65 3.62 20.79 2.01
C LYS A 65 3.20 21.24 3.40
N ASN A 66 2.18 22.09 3.45
CA ASN A 66 1.66 22.68 4.69
C ASN A 66 1.30 21.65 5.78
N LYS A 67 0.88 20.43 5.41
CA LYS A 67 0.57 19.40 6.41
C LYS A 67 1.80 18.84 7.12
N PHE A 68 2.95 18.76 6.44
CA PHE A 68 4.19 18.33 7.09
C PHE A 68 4.64 19.34 8.14
N LYS A 69 4.42 20.65 7.89
CA LYS A 69 4.71 21.74 8.82
C LYS A 69 3.95 21.67 10.15
N GLN A 70 2.93 20.80 10.25
CA GLN A 70 2.17 20.57 11.48
C GLN A 70 2.78 19.49 12.39
N TYR A 71 3.85 18.84 11.95
CA TYR A 71 4.58 17.84 12.72
C TYR A 71 5.98 18.38 13.03
N SER A 72 6.25 18.64 14.32
CA SER A 72 7.53 19.20 14.78
C SER A 72 8.74 18.36 14.39
N PHE A 73 8.55 17.06 14.20
CA PHE A 73 9.61 16.14 13.80
C PHE A 73 9.95 16.17 12.30
N PHE A 74 9.14 16.81 11.44
CA PHE A 74 9.39 16.73 10.01
C PHE A 74 10.66 17.54 9.65
N PRO A 75 11.60 17.01 8.84
CA PRO A 75 12.93 17.59 8.70
C PRO A 75 12.95 19.07 8.26
N GLU A 76 12.08 19.46 7.34
CA GLU A 76 11.94 20.86 6.90
C GLU A 76 11.47 21.80 8.04
N THR A 77 10.66 21.29 8.96
CA THR A 77 10.11 22.06 10.09
C THR A 77 11.10 22.12 11.26
N ALA A 78 11.84 21.03 11.48
CA ALA A 78 12.88 20.95 12.50
C ALA A 78 14.09 21.88 12.22
N THR A 79 14.25 22.34 10.97
CA THR A 79 15.39 23.16 10.53
C THR A 79 15.10 24.65 10.37
N ASP A 80 13.84 25.11 10.46
CA ASP A 80 13.43 26.44 9.98
C ASP A 80 13.92 26.71 8.53
N GLY A 81 13.94 25.66 7.69
CA GLY A 81 14.54 25.64 6.36
C GLY A 81 16.00 25.21 6.38
N PHE A 82 16.43 24.40 5.39
CA PHE A 82 17.81 23.89 5.26
C PHE A 82 18.86 25.01 5.13
N SER A 83 19.24 25.64 6.24
CA SER A 83 20.32 26.63 6.31
C SER A 83 21.29 26.29 7.43
N THR A 84 22.53 25.96 7.07
CA THR A 84 23.76 25.99 7.89
C THR A 84 23.82 25.22 9.24
N ILE A 85 22.75 24.60 9.73
CA ILE A 85 22.76 23.78 10.95
C ILE A 85 23.48 22.44 10.68
N ASP A 86 24.20 21.94 11.69
CA ASP A 86 24.76 20.59 11.70
C ASP A 86 23.67 19.56 11.40
N TYR A 87 23.72 19.00 10.19
CA TYR A 87 22.75 18.03 9.66
C TYR A 87 22.55 16.83 10.59
N SER A 88 23.57 16.46 11.37
CA SER A 88 23.49 15.37 12.34
C SER A 88 22.55 15.71 13.51
N ALA A 89 22.66 16.93 14.05
CA ALA A 89 21.82 17.40 15.15
C ALA A 89 20.34 17.50 14.75
N VAL A 90 20.08 17.89 13.51
CA VAL A 90 18.73 17.92 12.93
C VAL A 90 18.13 16.53 12.85
N ALA A 91 18.91 15.56 12.35
CA ALA A 91 18.45 14.18 12.22
C ALA A 91 18.14 13.56 13.59
N ASP A 92 19.00 13.80 14.59
CA ASP A 92 18.78 13.36 15.98
C ASP A 92 17.51 13.99 16.61
N HIS A 93 17.28 15.29 16.40
CA HIS A 93 16.09 15.97 16.90
C HIS A 93 14.82 15.45 16.23
N ALA A 94 14.79 15.39 14.91
CA ALA A 94 13.67 14.87 14.12
C ALA A 94 13.33 13.43 14.51
N ALA A 95 14.34 12.57 14.67
CA ALA A 95 14.17 11.19 15.11
C ALA A 95 13.56 11.11 16.51
N THR A 96 14.09 11.87 17.47
CA THR A 96 13.61 11.88 18.85
C THR A 96 12.14 12.31 18.94
N GLU A 97 11.79 13.42 18.30
CA GLU A 97 10.42 13.93 18.30
C GLU A 97 9.45 12.99 17.55
N CYS A 98 9.91 12.34 16.47
CA CYS A 98 9.10 11.38 15.72
C CYS A 98 8.80 10.12 16.54
N VAL A 99 9.83 9.53 17.16
CA VAL A 99 9.70 8.35 18.02
C VAL A 99 8.80 8.67 19.22
N LYS A 100 9.02 9.81 19.87
CA LYS A 100 8.17 10.29 20.97
C LYS A 100 6.71 10.42 20.54
N PHE A 101 6.43 11.08 19.40
CA PHE A 101 5.08 11.19 18.86
C PHE A 101 4.43 9.82 18.66
N GLN A 102 5.13 8.87 18.03
CA GLN A 102 4.58 7.53 17.76
C GLN A 102 4.25 6.77 19.06
N ILE A 103 5.10 6.90 20.08
CA ILE A 103 4.89 6.29 21.41
C ILE A 103 3.72 6.95 22.14
N GLU A 104 3.69 8.28 22.23
CA GLU A 104 2.64 9.04 22.92
C GLU A 104 1.26 8.83 22.30
N GLN A 105 1.20 8.67 20.98
CA GLN A 105 -0.05 8.36 20.27
C GLN A 105 -0.44 6.88 20.34
N ASN A 106 0.38 6.05 20.98
CA ASN A 106 0.18 4.63 21.21
C ASN A 106 -0.03 3.79 19.93
N PHE A 107 0.71 4.07 18.85
CA PHE A 107 0.66 3.22 17.64
C PHE A 107 1.21 1.81 17.89
N ALA A 108 0.75 0.82 17.11
CA ALA A 108 1.08 -0.60 17.31
C ALA A 108 2.60 -0.89 17.27
N ALA A 109 3.32 -0.15 16.44
CA ALA A 109 4.76 -0.27 16.24
C ALA A 109 5.37 1.10 15.94
N ILE A 110 6.69 1.20 16.06
CA ILE A 110 7.46 2.38 15.65
C ILE A 110 7.93 2.16 14.22
N VAL A 111 7.70 3.14 13.36
CA VAL A 111 8.17 3.14 11.98
C VAL A 111 9.36 4.11 11.85
N ILE A 112 10.50 3.58 11.42
CA ILE A 112 11.66 4.36 11.00
C ILE A 112 11.46 4.69 9.52
N PRO A 113 11.41 5.98 9.13
CA PRO A 113 11.27 6.34 7.73
C PRO A 113 12.63 6.24 7.00
N THR A 114 12.60 6.14 5.68
CA THR A 114 13.79 6.30 4.82
C THR A 114 13.55 7.41 3.82
N ARG A 115 14.65 7.98 3.31
CA ARG A 115 14.61 8.88 2.16
C ARG A 115 14.34 8.07 0.90
N TYR A 116 13.55 8.61 -0.01
CA TYR A 116 13.42 8.03 -1.33
C TYR A 116 14.67 8.36 -2.16
N LEU A 117 15.34 7.32 -2.63
CA LEU A 117 16.45 7.40 -3.57
C LEU A 117 16.03 6.57 -4.79
N ASP A 118 16.05 7.17 -5.97
CA ASP A 118 15.57 6.57 -7.21
C ASP A 118 16.63 5.71 -7.93
N GLN A 119 17.88 5.78 -7.47
CA GLN A 119 19.04 5.09 -8.06
C GLN A 119 19.83 4.29 -7.03
N MET A 120 20.57 3.29 -7.51
CA MET A 120 21.50 2.48 -6.73
C MET A 120 22.80 3.25 -6.45
N TYR A 121 22.71 4.31 -5.65
CA TYR A 121 23.89 5.09 -5.28
C TYR A 121 24.89 4.22 -4.49
N PRO A 122 26.21 4.36 -4.73
CA PRO A 122 27.23 3.64 -3.97
C PRO A 122 27.16 3.90 -2.45
N ASP A 123 26.72 5.09 -2.07
CA ASP A 123 26.56 5.55 -0.68
C ASP A 123 25.10 5.46 -0.18
N TYR A 124 24.26 4.63 -0.80
CA TYR A 124 22.84 4.50 -0.45
C TYR A 124 22.64 4.25 1.05
N ARG A 125 23.38 3.29 1.63
CA ARG A 125 23.22 2.87 3.03
C ARG A 125 23.72 3.95 3.97
N GLU A 126 24.89 4.50 3.68
CA GLU A 126 25.54 5.54 4.44
C GLU A 126 24.64 6.77 4.55
N ARG A 127 23.93 7.12 3.47
CA ARG A 127 22.90 8.19 3.48
C ARG A 127 21.72 7.81 4.37
N GLN A 128 21.15 6.63 4.23
CA GLN A 128 20.00 6.23 5.06
C GLN A 128 20.39 6.17 6.55
N ASP A 129 21.57 5.64 6.87
CA ASP A 129 22.08 5.54 8.23
C ASP A 129 22.27 6.90 8.88
N ALA A 130 22.95 7.82 8.20
CA ALA A 130 23.23 9.15 8.73
C ALA A 130 21.97 9.98 8.95
N PHE A 131 21.00 9.91 8.03
CA PHE A 131 19.83 10.80 8.06
C PHE A 131 18.60 10.21 8.74
N THR A 132 18.46 8.89 8.80
CA THR A 132 17.26 8.27 9.35
C THR A 132 17.58 7.10 10.28
N VAL A 133 18.28 6.05 9.84
CA VAL A 133 18.33 4.80 10.61
C VAL A 133 19.06 4.94 11.94
N ALA A 134 20.30 5.46 11.96
CA ALA A 134 21.06 5.55 13.20
C ALA A 134 20.44 6.54 14.22
N PRO A 135 20.00 7.76 13.83
CA PRO A 135 19.28 8.67 14.73
C PRO A 135 18.01 8.06 15.33
N PHE A 136 17.20 7.34 14.52
CA PHE A 136 15.97 6.71 15.02
C PHE A 136 16.27 5.52 15.93
N VAL A 137 17.26 4.68 15.62
CA VAL A 137 17.69 3.59 16.51
C VAL A 137 18.16 4.15 17.86
N LYS A 138 18.96 5.22 17.85
CA LYS A 138 19.40 5.93 19.07
C LYS A 138 18.20 6.45 19.88
N ALA A 139 17.23 7.09 19.22
CA ALA A 139 16.02 7.60 19.87
C ALA A 139 15.14 6.49 20.46
N ILE A 140 14.96 5.38 19.73
CA ILE A 140 14.20 4.19 20.20
C ILE A 140 14.87 3.59 21.42
N ASN A 141 16.18 3.36 21.38
CA ASN A 141 16.94 2.81 22.50
C ASN A 141 16.86 3.74 23.73
N SER A 142 16.97 5.05 23.53
CA SER A 142 16.87 6.04 24.61
C SER A 142 15.46 6.12 25.21
N SER A 143 14.42 5.84 24.43
CA SER A 143 13.03 5.83 24.92
C SER A 143 12.69 4.63 25.82
N GLY A 144 13.50 3.57 25.78
CA GLY A 144 13.23 2.30 26.48
C GLY A 144 12.02 1.51 25.93
N SER A 145 11.41 1.96 24.81
CA SER A 145 10.28 1.30 24.18
C SER A 145 10.59 -0.15 23.80
N LYS A 146 9.61 -1.04 23.97
CA LYS A 146 9.67 -2.45 23.56
C LYS A 146 8.74 -2.76 22.39
N LYS A 147 8.19 -1.74 21.75
CA LYS A 147 7.35 -1.91 20.56
C LYS A 147 8.18 -2.47 19.42
N ALA A 148 7.53 -3.26 18.55
CA ALA A 148 8.12 -3.65 17.28
C ALA A 148 8.56 -2.41 16.49
N VAL A 149 9.63 -2.57 15.71
CA VAL A 149 10.20 -1.50 14.89
C VAL A 149 10.21 -1.94 13.44
N PHE A 150 9.64 -1.12 12.57
CA PHE A 150 9.64 -1.34 11.13
C PHE A 150 10.49 -0.28 10.45
N LEU A 151 11.43 -0.72 9.60
CA LEU A 151 12.13 0.17 8.69
C LEU A 151 11.33 0.32 7.41
N THR A 152 10.98 1.55 7.06
CA THR A 152 10.38 1.82 5.76
C THR A 152 11.43 1.64 4.68
N LEU A 153 11.11 0.91 3.62
CA LEU A 153 12.01 0.69 2.49
C LEU A 153 11.28 1.05 1.20
N ALA A 154 11.49 2.26 0.71
CA ALA A 154 10.97 2.70 -0.58
C ALA A 154 12.00 2.43 -1.67
N ILE A 155 11.71 1.48 -2.57
CA ILE A 155 12.66 0.98 -3.58
C ILE A 155 12.07 0.96 -4.98
N THR A 156 12.95 1.08 -5.97
CA THR A 156 12.60 1.01 -7.39
C THR A 156 12.71 -0.43 -7.92
N PRO A 157 12.13 -0.74 -9.10
CA PRO A 157 12.23 -2.07 -9.70
C PRO A 157 13.69 -2.50 -9.91
N HIS A 158 14.53 -1.60 -10.40
CA HIS A 158 15.95 -1.87 -10.67
C HIS A 158 16.74 -2.25 -9.41
N MET A 159 16.37 -1.73 -8.24
CA MET A 159 17.00 -2.11 -6.97
C MET A 159 16.69 -3.55 -6.55
N ILE A 160 15.50 -4.04 -6.90
CA ILE A 160 15.06 -5.42 -6.59
C ILE A 160 15.62 -6.40 -7.63
N GLU A 161 15.64 -6.01 -8.90
CA GLU A 161 16.12 -6.82 -10.02
C GLU A 161 17.65 -7.01 -9.97
N ALA A 162 18.40 -6.04 -9.42
CA ALA A 162 19.85 -6.14 -9.27
C ALA A 162 20.21 -7.00 -8.04
N GLY A 163 20.40 -8.31 -8.23
CA GLY A 163 20.65 -9.27 -7.14
C GLY A 163 21.77 -8.90 -6.16
N ALA A 164 22.86 -8.29 -6.65
CA ALA A 164 23.94 -7.80 -5.78
C ALA A 164 23.48 -6.66 -4.85
N PHE A 165 22.74 -5.68 -5.38
CA PHE A 165 22.19 -4.58 -4.59
C PHE A 165 21.10 -5.09 -3.64
N ARG A 166 20.24 -6.00 -4.10
CA ARG A 166 19.24 -6.67 -3.27
C ARG A 166 19.86 -7.36 -2.05
N THR A 167 20.96 -8.08 -2.26
CA THR A 167 21.71 -8.75 -1.17
C THR A 167 22.30 -7.72 -0.20
N GLN A 168 22.84 -6.61 -0.70
CA GLN A 168 23.34 -5.52 0.14
C GLN A 168 22.23 -4.87 0.98
N LEU A 169 21.04 -4.68 0.41
CA LEU A 169 19.87 -4.19 1.15
C LEU A 169 19.48 -5.16 2.26
N LEU A 170 19.38 -6.46 1.98
CA LEU A 170 19.06 -7.47 2.99
C LEU A 170 20.06 -7.44 4.15
N ASN A 171 21.36 -7.48 3.84
CA ASN A 171 22.42 -7.45 4.85
C ASN A 171 22.34 -6.20 5.73
N TRP A 172 22.11 -5.04 5.11
CA TRP A 172 21.97 -3.76 5.80
C TRP A 172 20.75 -3.72 6.73
N ILE A 173 19.60 -4.18 6.27
CA ILE A 173 18.39 -4.22 7.10
C ILE A 173 18.61 -5.16 8.29
N THR A 174 19.22 -6.32 8.05
CA THR A 174 19.46 -7.34 9.10
C THR A 174 20.61 -7.00 10.05
N SER A 175 21.43 -5.97 9.77
CA SER A 175 22.52 -5.58 10.68
C SER A 175 22.04 -4.83 11.92
N TYR A 176 20.77 -4.41 11.96
CA TYR A 176 20.18 -3.68 13.08
C TYR A 176 19.27 -4.60 13.91
N PRO A 177 19.68 -5.02 15.12
CA PRO A 177 18.88 -5.91 15.96
C PRO A 177 17.59 -5.27 16.47
N GLU A 178 17.50 -3.94 16.51
CA GLU A 178 16.30 -3.20 16.88
C GLU A 178 15.19 -3.33 15.84
N ILE A 179 15.54 -3.58 14.57
CA ILE A 179 14.59 -3.62 13.45
C ILE A 179 13.95 -5.01 13.39
N THR A 180 12.66 -5.07 13.68
CA THR A 180 11.86 -6.31 13.69
C THR A 180 11.23 -6.66 12.34
N GLY A 181 11.26 -5.71 11.39
CA GLY A 181 10.60 -5.88 10.11
C GLY A 181 10.78 -4.71 9.17
N VAL A 182 10.20 -4.86 7.98
CA VAL A 182 10.26 -3.88 6.89
C VAL A 182 8.86 -3.45 6.49
N TYR A 183 8.65 -2.14 6.40
CA TYR A 183 7.52 -1.55 5.69
C TYR A 183 7.94 -1.27 4.25
N LEU A 184 7.70 -2.25 3.37
CA LEU A 184 8.17 -2.26 1.99
C LEU A 184 7.21 -1.48 1.09
N ILE A 185 7.78 -0.56 0.32
CA ILE A 185 7.08 0.24 -0.69
C ILE A 185 7.84 0.12 -2.00
N THR A 186 7.14 -0.30 -3.05
CA THR A 186 7.73 -0.39 -4.39
C THR A 186 7.22 0.74 -5.26
N THR A 187 8.14 1.48 -5.86
CA THR A 187 7.80 2.39 -6.95
C THR A 187 7.80 1.60 -8.25
N LEU A 188 6.92 1.98 -9.17
CA LEU A 188 6.86 1.37 -10.49
C LEU A 188 6.26 2.40 -11.44
N ASP A 189 7.03 2.79 -12.45
CA ASP A 189 6.47 3.52 -13.57
C ASP A 189 5.65 2.55 -14.43
N ARG A 190 4.40 2.93 -14.73
CA ARG A 190 3.46 2.03 -15.42
C ARG A 190 2.40 2.81 -16.21
N PRO A 191 2.06 2.33 -17.43
CA PRO A 191 1.05 2.97 -18.28
C PRO A 191 -0.38 2.73 -17.79
N THR A 192 -0.59 1.73 -16.93
CA THR A 192 -1.91 1.38 -16.39
C THR A 192 -1.86 1.31 -14.86
N LYS A 193 -3.02 1.35 -14.21
CA LYS A 193 -3.10 1.25 -12.74
C LYS A 193 -2.76 -0.14 -12.20
N GLN A 194 -2.83 -1.17 -13.04
CA GLN A 194 -2.46 -2.54 -12.68
C GLN A 194 -1.03 -2.84 -13.14
N ILE A 195 -0.33 -3.72 -12.43
CA ILE A 195 1.02 -4.15 -12.81
C ILE A 195 0.92 -5.05 -14.04
N GLN A 196 1.68 -4.74 -15.09
CA GLN A 196 1.69 -5.47 -16.36
C GLN A 196 2.95 -6.36 -16.55
N SER A 197 3.96 -6.21 -15.69
CA SER A 197 5.22 -6.97 -15.77
C SER A 197 5.18 -8.16 -14.82
N ASP A 198 5.15 -9.37 -15.38
CA ASP A 198 5.27 -10.61 -14.59
C ASP A 198 6.67 -10.77 -13.99
N ALA A 199 7.72 -10.34 -14.72
CA ALA A 199 9.08 -10.36 -14.23
C ALA A 199 9.24 -9.53 -12.95
N PHE A 200 8.73 -8.29 -12.94
CA PHE A 200 8.76 -7.44 -11.75
C PHE A 200 8.00 -8.06 -10.58
N LEU A 201 6.82 -8.63 -10.83
CA LEU A 201 6.04 -9.30 -9.77
C LEU A 201 6.82 -10.47 -9.17
N VAL A 202 7.48 -11.29 -9.99
CA VAL A 202 8.29 -12.42 -9.51
C VAL A 202 9.46 -11.94 -8.66
N GLU A 203 10.19 -10.91 -9.11
CA GLU A 203 11.32 -10.37 -8.34
C GLU A 203 10.85 -9.71 -7.03
N LYS A 204 9.74 -8.98 -7.06
CA LYS A 204 9.11 -8.43 -5.85
C LYS A 204 8.71 -9.53 -4.86
N MET A 205 8.04 -10.58 -5.33
CA MET A 205 7.63 -11.72 -4.50
C MET A 205 8.84 -12.48 -3.95
N THR A 206 9.88 -12.64 -4.75
CA THR A 206 11.15 -13.26 -4.33
C THR A 206 11.81 -12.44 -3.22
N PHE A 207 11.88 -11.13 -3.36
CA PHE A 207 12.45 -10.25 -2.34
C PHE A 207 11.64 -10.26 -1.03
N ILE A 208 10.32 -10.32 -1.11
CA ILE A 208 9.45 -10.48 0.06
C ILE A 208 9.75 -11.81 0.77
N GLN A 209 9.91 -12.90 0.01
CA GLN A 209 10.29 -14.20 0.56
C GLN A 209 11.66 -14.15 1.22
N GLU A 210 12.65 -13.51 0.60
CA GLU A 210 14.00 -13.35 1.16
C GLU A 210 13.98 -12.57 2.49
N LEU A 211 13.18 -11.50 2.58
CA LEU A 211 12.96 -10.76 3.84
C LEU A 211 12.33 -11.65 4.92
N GLN A 212 11.28 -12.41 4.60
CA GLN A 212 10.64 -13.29 5.58
C GLN A 212 11.57 -14.43 6.02
N SER A 213 12.34 -14.99 5.08
CA SER A 213 13.33 -16.03 5.36
C SER A 213 14.48 -15.54 6.24
N SER A 214 14.77 -14.23 6.28
CA SER A 214 15.72 -13.63 7.23
C SER A 214 15.10 -13.31 8.60
N GLY A 215 13.85 -13.71 8.83
CA GLY A 215 13.13 -13.52 10.08
C GLY A 215 12.42 -12.17 10.21
N MET A 216 12.38 -11.37 9.13
CA MET A 216 11.73 -10.06 9.16
C MET A 216 10.20 -10.18 9.01
N ASN A 217 9.47 -9.41 9.82
CA ASN A 217 8.06 -9.14 9.54
C ASN A 217 7.95 -8.18 8.35
N VAL A 218 6.94 -8.36 7.51
CA VAL A 218 6.80 -7.54 6.29
C VAL A 218 5.43 -6.87 6.27
N VAL A 219 5.43 -5.54 6.15
CA VAL A 219 4.25 -4.74 5.83
C VAL A 219 4.42 -4.26 4.40
N LEU A 220 3.45 -4.55 3.53
CA LEU A 220 3.47 -4.18 2.12
C LEU A 220 2.59 -2.97 1.88
N GLY A 221 3.22 -1.81 1.70
CA GLY A 221 2.55 -0.53 1.50
C GLY A 221 2.13 -0.27 0.06
N TYR A 222 1.13 0.60 -0.09
CA TYR A 222 0.68 1.14 -1.37
C TYR A 222 0.40 0.06 -2.42
N LEU A 223 -0.33 -0.99 -2.03
CA LEU A 223 -0.78 -2.01 -2.96
C LEU A 223 -2.12 -1.62 -3.60
N ASN A 224 -2.25 -1.92 -4.88
CA ASN A 224 -3.53 -1.95 -5.57
C ASN A 224 -4.11 -3.38 -5.52
N THR A 225 -4.87 -3.81 -6.53
CA THR A 225 -5.52 -5.13 -6.53
C THR A 225 -4.51 -6.29 -6.57
N GLU A 226 -3.23 -6.05 -6.93
CA GLU A 226 -2.16 -7.06 -6.81
C GLU A 226 -1.90 -7.51 -5.37
N SER A 227 -2.46 -6.80 -4.38
CA SER A 227 -2.47 -7.26 -2.98
C SER A 227 -3.05 -8.65 -2.81
N LEU A 228 -4.00 -9.06 -3.65
CA LEU A 228 -4.55 -10.41 -3.64
C LEU A 228 -3.47 -11.46 -3.95
N LEU A 229 -2.54 -11.18 -4.87
CA LEU A 229 -1.42 -12.08 -5.17
C LEU A 229 -0.44 -12.21 -4.00
N MET A 230 -0.30 -11.14 -3.21
CA MET A 230 0.61 -11.12 -2.06
C MET A 230 0.07 -11.92 -0.86
N THR A 231 -1.16 -12.44 -0.93
CA THR A 231 -1.74 -13.29 0.13
C THR A 231 -1.06 -14.65 0.26
N VAL A 232 -0.24 -15.06 -0.71
CA VAL A 232 0.59 -16.27 -0.62
C VAL A 232 1.61 -16.19 0.52
N PHE A 233 1.98 -14.98 0.95
CA PHE A 233 2.89 -14.77 2.09
C PHE A 233 2.13 -14.85 3.41
N ASN A 234 2.47 -15.84 4.23
CA ASN A 234 1.97 -15.91 5.60
C ASN A 234 2.64 -14.85 6.47
N ASN A 235 1.92 -14.34 7.49
CA ASN A 235 2.44 -13.34 8.43
C ASN A 235 2.89 -12.02 7.79
N ALA A 236 2.47 -11.74 6.55
CA ALA A 236 2.61 -10.42 5.94
C ALA A 236 1.41 -9.54 6.33
N THR A 237 1.64 -8.23 6.44
CA THR A 237 0.57 -7.23 6.51
C THR A 237 0.40 -6.58 5.15
N LEU A 238 -0.74 -6.77 4.52
CA LEU A 238 -1.08 -6.22 3.21
C LEU A 238 -1.84 -4.92 3.38
N THR A 239 -1.62 -3.95 2.50
CA THR A 239 -2.41 -2.71 2.50
C THR A 239 -3.46 -2.67 1.41
N ILE A 240 -4.57 -2.00 1.69
CA ILE A 240 -5.53 -1.53 0.68
C ILE A 240 -5.71 -0.03 0.79
N GLY A 241 -5.43 0.67 -0.31
CA GLY A 241 -5.65 2.11 -0.40
C GLY A 241 -7.07 2.46 -0.82
N THR A 242 -7.61 3.54 -0.26
CA THR A 242 -8.90 4.09 -0.67
C THR A 242 -8.80 4.81 -2.04
N PHE A 243 -7.75 5.58 -2.25
CA PHE A 243 -7.51 6.34 -3.47
C PHE A 243 -6.35 5.74 -4.29
N ASP A 244 -6.26 6.08 -5.58
CA ASP A 244 -5.15 5.65 -6.43
C ASP A 244 -3.79 5.98 -5.82
N ASN A 245 -3.61 7.20 -5.30
CA ASN A 245 -2.35 7.63 -4.68
C ASN A 245 -2.03 6.95 -3.32
N THR A 246 -2.94 6.12 -2.80
CA THR A 246 -2.72 5.23 -1.64
C THR A 246 -2.62 3.77 -2.03
N ARG A 247 -2.86 3.45 -3.31
CA ARG A 247 -2.69 2.13 -3.94
C ARG A 247 -1.50 2.07 -4.89
N ILE A 248 -0.93 3.22 -5.21
CA ILE A 248 0.20 3.42 -6.10
C ILE A 248 1.06 4.49 -5.45
N PHE A 249 2.24 4.12 -4.99
CA PHE A 249 3.18 5.09 -4.46
C PHE A 249 3.76 5.93 -5.60
N SER A 250 3.83 7.25 -5.39
CA SER A 250 4.55 8.19 -6.26
C SER A 250 5.16 9.29 -5.39
N ILE A 251 6.42 9.64 -5.69
CA ILE A 251 7.13 10.69 -4.98
C ILE A 251 6.55 12.08 -5.30
N ASP A 252 5.91 12.27 -6.46
CA ASP A 252 5.32 13.56 -6.88
C ASP A 252 4.28 14.07 -5.90
N LYS A 253 3.65 13.15 -5.17
CA LYS A 253 2.67 13.47 -4.13
C LYS A 253 3.29 14.23 -2.95
N PHE A 254 4.60 14.17 -2.78
CA PHE A 254 5.35 14.86 -1.74
C PHE A 254 5.86 16.23 -2.22
N VAL A 255 5.82 16.51 -3.52
CA VAL A 255 6.15 17.83 -4.07
C VAL A 255 4.96 18.77 -3.88
N ALA A 256 5.23 20.00 -3.42
CA ALA A 256 4.21 21.05 -3.39
C ALA A 256 3.88 21.43 -4.83
N ASN A 257 2.62 21.23 -5.22
CA ASN A 257 2.12 21.62 -6.54
C ASN A 257 0.77 22.31 -6.32
N ASP A 258 0.67 23.54 -6.80
CA ASP A 258 -0.49 24.44 -6.65
C ASP A 258 -1.49 24.29 -7.81
N GLU A 259 -1.30 23.32 -8.71
CA GLU A 259 -2.22 23.08 -9.81
C GLU A 259 -3.55 22.48 -9.35
N ASP A 260 -4.65 23.11 -9.76
CA ASP A 260 -6.01 22.58 -9.66
C ASP A 260 -6.14 21.29 -10.49
N LYS A 261 -6.00 20.14 -9.82
CA LYS A 261 -6.19 18.84 -10.46
C LYS A 261 -7.68 18.51 -10.56
N ARG A 262 -8.17 18.34 -11.79
CA ARG A 262 -9.51 17.78 -12.03
C ARG A 262 -9.59 16.37 -11.45
N GLY A 263 -10.64 16.11 -10.67
CA GLY A 263 -10.84 14.80 -10.07
C GLY A 263 -11.07 13.70 -11.11
N PRO A 264 -10.74 12.45 -10.76
CA PRO A 264 -10.87 11.32 -11.68
C PRO A 264 -12.34 11.02 -11.99
N ARG A 265 -12.60 10.43 -13.16
CA ARG A 265 -13.91 9.84 -13.46
C ARG A 265 -14.21 8.71 -12.45
N PRO A 266 -15.46 8.59 -11.98
CA PRO A 266 -15.83 7.56 -11.01
C PRO A 266 -15.58 6.17 -11.56
N ARG A 267 -15.11 5.28 -10.69
CA ARG A 267 -14.85 3.87 -10.97
C ARG A 267 -15.44 3.03 -9.86
N ILE A 268 -15.92 1.84 -10.21
CA ILE A 268 -16.36 0.82 -9.26
C ILE A 268 -15.41 -0.38 -9.33
N TYR A 269 -15.12 -0.97 -8.19
CA TYR A 269 -14.38 -2.23 -8.13
C TYR A 269 -15.30 -3.38 -8.51
N LEU A 270 -14.86 -4.24 -9.43
CA LEU A 270 -15.57 -5.45 -9.83
C LEU A 270 -14.68 -6.63 -9.44
N ASN A 271 -15.07 -7.36 -8.40
CA ASN A 271 -14.28 -8.41 -7.77
C ASN A 271 -13.94 -9.54 -8.75
N GLY A 272 -14.91 -9.96 -9.58
CA GLY A 272 -14.68 -11.00 -10.60
C GLY A 272 -13.89 -10.52 -11.82
N LEU A 273 -13.63 -9.22 -11.95
CA LEU A 273 -12.64 -8.70 -12.91
C LEU A 273 -11.28 -8.39 -12.27
N MET A 274 -11.19 -8.49 -10.93
CA MET A 274 -10.06 -8.09 -10.12
C MET A 274 -9.55 -6.69 -10.52
N ASN A 275 -10.46 -5.75 -10.76
CA ASN A 275 -10.10 -4.43 -11.28
C ASN A 275 -11.15 -3.35 -11.00
N TRP A 276 -10.75 -2.09 -11.19
CA TRP A 276 -11.60 -0.91 -11.13
C TRP A 276 -12.01 -0.44 -12.53
N VAL A 277 -13.28 -0.62 -12.86
CA VAL A 277 -13.86 -0.23 -14.15
C VAL A 277 -14.56 1.12 -14.02
N ARG A 278 -14.55 1.94 -15.08
CA ARG A 278 -15.31 3.19 -15.07
C ARG A 278 -16.78 2.92 -14.82
N PHE A 279 -17.40 3.78 -14.01
CA PHE A 279 -18.75 3.53 -13.53
C PHE A 279 -19.79 3.43 -14.67
N ASP A 280 -19.64 4.26 -15.71
CA ASP A 280 -20.47 4.20 -16.92
C ASP A 280 -20.29 2.89 -17.71
N GLN A 281 -19.04 2.42 -17.84
CA GLN A 281 -18.74 1.13 -18.48
C GLN A 281 -19.28 -0.05 -17.66
N ALA A 282 -19.23 0.03 -16.33
CA ALA A 282 -19.80 -0.99 -15.46
C ALA A 282 -21.33 -1.09 -15.62
N LYS A 283 -22.04 0.05 -15.74
CA LYS A 283 -23.48 0.04 -16.06
C LYS A 283 -23.77 -0.57 -17.43
N ALA A 284 -22.96 -0.24 -18.44
CA ALA A 284 -23.09 -0.84 -19.76
C ALA A 284 -22.97 -2.38 -19.71
N ILE A 285 -22.03 -2.91 -18.92
CA ILE A 285 -21.91 -4.36 -18.70
C ILE A 285 -23.15 -4.91 -17.99
N ARG A 286 -23.60 -4.27 -16.90
CA ARG A 286 -24.81 -4.67 -16.16
C ARG A 286 -26.03 -4.81 -17.06
N ASP A 287 -26.25 -3.80 -17.90
CA ASP A 287 -27.47 -3.69 -18.71
C ASP A 287 -27.41 -4.60 -19.95
N ALA A 288 -26.25 -4.73 -20.58
CA ALA A 288 -26.10 -5.53 -21.81
C ALA A 288 -25.75 -7.01 -21.56
N LEU A 289 -25.11 -7.33 -20.43
CA LEU A 289 -24.59 -8.66 -20.10
C LEU A 289 -24.96 -9.08 -18.67
N PRO A 290 -26.25 -9.23 -18.33
CA PRO A 290 -26.70 -9.51 -16.97
C PRO A 290 -26.12 -10.81 -16.37
N LYS A 291 -25.83 -11.81 -17.20
CA LYS A 291 -25.16 -13.05 -16.76
C LYS A 291 -23.71 -12.79 -16.34
N VAL A 292 -22.95 -12.08 -17.17
CA VAL A 292 -21.56 -11.71 -16.86
C VAL A 292 -21.53 -10.78 -15.65
N TRP A 293 -22.49 -9.86 -15.53
CA TRP A 293 -22.63 -8.97 -14.38
C TRP A 293 -22.74 -9.75 -13.06
N ALA A 294 -23.59 -10.79 -13.02
CA ALA A 294 -23.76 -11.63 -11.84
C ALA A 294 -22.47 -12.40 -11.45
N GLU A 295 -21.56 -12.61 -12.39
CA GLU A 295 -20.26 -13.27 -12.14
C GLU A 295 -19.19 -12.29 -11.65
N ILE A 296 -19.26 -11.00 -12.06
CA ILE A 296 -18.19 -10.03 -11.81
C ILE A 296 -18.50 -8.98 -10.75
N TYR A 297 -19.77 -8.82 -10.40
CA TYR A 297 -20.23 -7.86 -9.42
C TYR A 297 -20.69 -8.55 -8.16
N GLU A 298 -20.16 -8.10 -7.03
CA GLU A 298 -20.59 -8.53 -5.73
C GLU A 298 -21.37 -7.43 -5.02
N GLU A 299 -22.59 -7.77 -4.60
CA GLU A 299 -23.48 -6.81 -3.96
C GLU A 299 -22.95 -6.36 -2.59
N THR A 300 -22.98 -5.04 -2.40
CA THR A 300 -22.80 -4.40 -1.09
C THR A 300 -23.77 -3.23 -0.97
N ASP A 301 -24.15 -2.87 0.25
CA ASP A 301 -25.05 -1.74 0.49
C ASP A 301 -24.57 -0.46 -0.20
N TYR A 302 -23.25 -0.20 -0.14
CA TYR A 302 -22.63 0.96 -0.77
C TYR A 302 -22.64 0.89 -2.31
N GLY A 303 -22.40 -0.30 -2.88
CA GLY A 303 -22.38 -0.50 -4.32
C GLY A 303 -23.78 -0.39 -4.93
N ASN A 304 -24.76 -1.03 -4.29
CA ASN A 304 -26.17 -0.98 -4.68
C ASN A 304 -26.71 0.46 -4.55
N ALA A 305 -26.36 1.17 -3.48
CA ALA A 305 -26.71 2.59 -3.34
C ALA A 305 -26.11 3.45 -4.46
N ALA A 306 -24.87 3.19 -4.88
CA ALA A 306 -24.26 3.91 -6.00
C ALA A 306 -24.95 3.60 -7.34
N LEU A 307 -25.26 2.33 -7.61
CA LEU A 307 -25.86 1.86 -8.87
C LEU A 307 -27.33 2.28 -9.05
N THR A 308 -28.04 2.51 -7.95
CA THR A 308 -29.46 2.93 -7.93
C THR A 308 -29.64 4.44 -7.79
N ALA A 309 -28.57 5.18 -7.47
CA ALA A 309 -28.62 6.63 -7.37
C ALA A 309 -29.05 7.29 -8.70
N PRO A 310 -29.84 8.38 -8.66
CA PRO A 310 -30.30 9.07 -9.87
C PRO A 310 -29.16 9.74 -10.65
N THR A 311 -28.02 9.99 -9.99
CA THR A 311 -26.84 10.63 -10.57
C THR A 311 -25.59 9.80 -10.27
N ASP A 312 -24.63 9.84 -11.18
CA ASP A 312 -23.34 9.17 -10.99
C ASP A 312 -22.61 9.70 -9.74
N PRO A 313 -21.93 8.82 -8.98
CA PRO A 313 -21.20 9.24 -7.80
C PRO A 313 -20.05 10.16 -8.16
N HIS A 314 -19.81 11.15 -7.32
CA HIS A 314 -18.63 12.00 -7.43
C HIS A 314 -17.45 11.39 -6.65
N PHE A 315 -16.20 11.64 -7.07
CA PHE A 315 -15.00 11.11 -6.41
C PHE A 315 -14.82 11.56 -4.95
N SER A 316 -15.55 12.59 -4.52
CA SER A 316 -15.57 13.05 -3.13
C SER A 316 -16.59 12.30 -2.25
N GLN A 317 -17.38 11.39 -2.82
CA GLN A 317 -18.37 10.60 -2.10
C GLN A 317 -17.79 9.24 -1.71
N PRO A 318 -18.10 8.73 -0.51
CA PRO A 318 -17.49 7.50 0.02
C PRO A 318 -18.02 6.22 -0.62
N THR A 319 -19.16 6.23 -1.30
CA THR A 319 -19.93 5.03 -1.67
C THR A 319 -19.11 4.03 -2.49
N LEU A 320 -18.48 4.45 -3.59
CA LEU A 320 -17.68 3.57 -4.44
C LEU A 320 -16.43 3.03 -3.72
N TYR A 321 -15.85 3.81 -2.81
CA TYR A 321 -14.67 3.43 -2.04
C TYR A 321 -14.99 2.45 -0.91
N LYS A 322 -16.09 2.68 -0.18
CA LYS A 322 -16.56 1.75 0.85
C LYS A 322 -17.08 0.45 0.23
N HIS A 323 -17.71 0.52 -0.95
CA HIS A 323 -18.01 -0.67 -1.74
C HIS A 323 -16.74 -1.49 -2.00
N HIS A 324 -15.66 -0.86 -2.47
CA HIS A 324 -14.39 -1.55 -2.66
C HIS A 324 -13.83 -2.14 -1.37
N HIS A 325 -13.83 -1.41 -0.25
CA HIS A 325 -13.32 -1.93 1.03
C HIS A 325 -14.03 -3.24 1.41
N VAL A 326 -15.36 -3.29 1.30
CA VAL A 326 -16.15 -4.48 1.61
C VAL A 326 -15.93 -5.61 0.59
N ALA A 327 -15.98 -5.30 -0.71
CA ALA A 327 -15.84 -6.33 -1.75
C ALA A 327 -14.43 -6.97 -1.72
N ILE A 328 -13.37 -6.17 -1.57
CA ILE A 328 -12.01 -6.72 -1.51
C ILE A 328 -11.74 -7.44 -0.18
N SER A 329 -12.34 -6.99 0.94
CA SER A 329 -12.17 -7.68 2.23
C SER A 329 -12.76 -9.09 2.19
N ARG A 330 -13.90 -9.28 1.53
CA ARG A 330 -14.49 -10.63 1.35
C ARG A 330 -13.59 -11.55 0.51
N GLN A 331 -12.91 -11.03 -0.52
CA GLN A 331 -11.88 -11.78 -1.24
C GLN A 331 -10.69 -12.14 -0.33
N PHE A 332 -10.22 -11.21 0.51
CA PHE A 332 -9.20 -11.55 1.49
C PHE A 332 -9.66 -12.61 2.50
N ASP A 333 -10.89 -12.52 2.99
CA ASP A 333 -11.41 -13.48 3.98
C ASP A 333 -11.54 -14.88 3.38
N ALA A 334 -11.92 -15.01 2.11
CA ALA A 334 -11.88 -16.29 1.38
C ALA A 334 -10.46 -16.88 1.33
N LEU A 335 -9.44 -16.03 1.13
CA LEU A 335 -8.03 -16.47 1.08
C LEU A 335 -7.44 -16.75 2.46
N LYS A 336 -7.88 -16.05 3.52
CA LYS A 336 -7.39 -16.28 4.90
C LYS A 336 -7.70 -17.69 5.41
N GLY A 337 -8.78 -18.30 4.92
CA GLY A 337 -9.28 -19.60 5.35
C GLY A 337 -8.50 -20.81 4.82
N VAL A 338 -7.57 -20.59 3.89
CA VAL A 338 -6.88 -21.69 3.18
C VAL A 338 -5.35 -21.57 3.24
N THR A 339 -4.64 -22.64 2.85
CA THR A 339 -3.17 -22.68 2.88
C THR A 339 -2.56 -21.83 1.76
N ALA A 340 -1.25 -21.56 1.81
CA ALA A 340 -0.59 -20.79 0.75
C ALA A 340 -0.70 -21.46 -0.64
N SER A 341 -0.65 -22.79 -0.70
CA SER A 341 -0.88 -23.56 -1.95
C SER A 341 -2.31 -23.38 -2.44
N ASP A 342 -3.30 -23.59 -1.57
CA ASP A 342 -4.71 -23.43 -1.93
C ASP A 342 -5.04 -21.97 -2.34
N ARG A 343 -4.36 -20.97 -1.75
CA ARG A 343 -4.46 -19.57 -2.18
C ARG A 343 -4.00 -19.41 -3.63
N VAL A 344 -2.89 -20.06 -4.02
CA VAL A 344 -2.41 -20.03 -5.40
C VAL A 344 -3.43 -20.64 -6.35
N GLU A 345 -4.04 -21.77 -5.99
CA GLU A 345 -5.08 -22.42 -6.78
C GLU A 345 -6.31 -21.51 -6.93
N LEU A 346 -6.86 -21.00 -5.82
CA LEU A 346 -8.03 -20.12 -5.83
C LEU A 346 -7.79 -18.81 -6.59
N LEU A 347 -6.60 -18.21 -6.46
CA LEU A 347 -6.22 -17.02 -7.22
C LEU A 347 -6.15 -17.30 -8.73
N ASN A 348 -5.63 -18.46 -9.14
CA ASN A 348 -5.62 -18.85 -10.55
C ASN A 348 -7.06 -19.06 -11.08
N GLU A 349 -7.95 -19.68 -10.31
CA GLU A 349 -9.36 -19.81 -10.68
C GLU A 349 -10.04 -18.45 -10.88
N TRP A 350 -9.76 -17.48 -10.00
CA TRP A 350 -10.26 -16.11 -10.16
C TRP A 350 -9.68 -15.40 -11.37
N LEU A 351 -8.39 -15.59 -11.66
CA LEU A 351 -7.74 -15.02 -12.85
C LEU A 351 -8.31 -15.62 -14.14
N ASP A 352 -8.58 -16.92 -14.17
CA ASP A 352 -9.19 -17.60 -15.31
C ASP A 352 -10.64 -17.15 -15.54
N SER A 353 -11.39 -17.00 -14.45
CA SER A 353 -12.77 -16.47 -14.47
C SER A 353 -12.79 -15.02 -14.98
N ALA A 354 -11.89 -14.17 -14.48
CA ALA A 354 -11.73 -12.79 -14.94
C ALA A 354 -11.38 -12.75 -16.44
N SER A 355 -10.46 -13.61 -16.90
CA SER A 355 -10.11 -13.74 -18.32
C SER A 355 -11.32 -14.08 -19.19
N ALA A 356 -12.15 -15.03 -18.75
CA ALA A 356 -13.39 -15.39 -19.43
C ALA A 356 -14.42 -14.23 -19.47
N ALA A 357 -14.56 -13.51 -18.35
CA ALA A 357 -15.44 -12.35 -18.28
C ALA A 357 -14.98 -11.21 -19.21
N TYR A 358 -13.69 -10.86 -19.22
CA TYR A 358 -13.15 -9.86 -20.15
C TYR A 358 -13.38 -10.24 -21.61
N ARG A 359 -13.21 -11.51 -21.99
CA ARG A 359 -13.53 -11.99 -23.34
C ARG A 359 -15.01 -11.82 -23.69
N SER A 360 -15.90 -12.10 -22.75
CA SER A 360 -17.35 -11.95 -22.94
C SER A 360 -17.75 -10.48 -23.10
N ILE A 361 -17.18 -9.59 -22.28
CA ILE A 361 -17.37 -8.14 -22.36
C ILE A 361 -16.90 -7.61 -23.73
N SER A 362 -15.71 -8.00 -24.17
CA SER A 362 -15.15 -7.59 -25.46
C SER A 362 -15.98 -8.10 -26.64
N LYS A 363 -16.44 -9.37 -26.61
CA LYS A 363 -17.28 -9.96 -27.66
C LYS A 363 -18.63 -9.24 -27.82
N ALA A 364 -19.12 -8.63 -26.75
CA ALA A 364 -20.34 -7.81 -26.77
C ALA A 364 -20.12 -6.38 -27.30
N GLY A 365 -18.90 -6.03 -27.71
CA GLY A 365 -18.56 -4.69 -28.22
C GLY A 365 -18.40 -3.63 -27.12
N ILE A 366 -18.29 -4.04 -25.84
CA ILE A 366 -18.02 -3.11 -24.74
C ILE A 366 -16.51 -2.94 -24.61
N GLU A 367 -16.00 -1.80 -25.07
CA GLU A 367 -14.58 -1.46 -24.94
C GLU A 367 -14.32 -0.78 -23.58
N LEU A 368 -13.57 -1.46 -22.73
CA LEU A 368 -13.12 -0.90 -21.45
C LEU A 368 -11.95 0.06 -21.66
N ASP A 369 -11.87 1.08 -20.81
CA ASP A 369 -10.78 2.04 -20.88
C ASP A 369 -9.43 1.39 -20.50
N LEU A 370 -8.33 2.06 -20.82
CA LEU A 370 -6.96 1.57 -20.55
C LEU A 370 -6.75 1.05 -19.12
N HIS A 371 -7.37 1.69 -18.12
CA HIS A 371 -7.21 1.28 -16.72
C HIS A 371 -8.23 0.22 -16.26
N GLY A 372 -9.35 0.07 -16.98
CA GLY A 372 -10.37 -0.94 -16.72
C GLY A 372 -10.16 -2.23 -17.51
N ALA A 373 -9.26 -2.24 -18.50
CA ALA A 373 -8.96 -3.41 -19.32
C ALA A 373 -8.26 -4.54 -18.55
N GLY A 374 -8.42 -5.77 -19.03
CA GLY A 374 -7.91 -7.00 -18.40
C GLY A 374 -6.49 -7.41 -18.75
N THR A 375 -5.64 -6.49 -19.24
CA THR A 375 -4.29 -6.85 -19.72
C THR A 375 -3.36 -7.36 -18.63
N HIS A 376 -3.67 -7.08 -17.35
CA HIS A 376 -2.89 -7.55 -16.19
C HIS A 376 -3.10 -9.03 -15.85
N ILE A 377 -4.21 -9.64 -16.28
CA ILE A 377 -4.60 -11.00 -15.88
C ILE A 377 -3.53 -12.03 -16.26
N THR A 378 -3.05 -11.99 -17.52
CA THR A 378 -2.03 -12.92 -18.00
C THR A 378 -0.68 -12.74 -17.28
N PRO A 379 -0.11 -11.53 -17.16
CA PRO A 379 1.08 -11.29 -16.34
C PRO A 379 0.94 -11.78 -14.90
N TRP A 380 -0.21 -11.57 -14.27
CA TRP A 380 -0.44 -11.96 -12.88
C TRP A 380 -0.44 -13.48 -12.72
N SER A 381 -1.15 -14.20 -13.59
CA SER A 381 -1.15 -15.67 -13.58
C SER A 381 0.25 -16.24 -13.82
N LYS A 382 1.00 -15.68 -14.78
CA LYS A 382 2.40 -16.09 -15.04
C LYS A 382 3.28 -15.88 -13.81
N ALA A 383 3.21 -14.71 -13.19
CA ALA A 383 4.02 -14.36 -12.03
C ALA A 383 3.71 -15.26 -10.83
N LEU A 384 2.41 -15.42 -10.53
CA LEU A 384 1.94 -16.26 -9.43
C LEU A 384 2.43 -17.70 -9.59
N ASN A 385 2.23 -18.30 -10.77
CA ASN A 385 2.64 -19.68 -11.03
C ASN A 385 4.16 -19.84 -11.05
N ARG A 386 4.91 -18.88 -11.60
CA ARG A 386 6.38 -18.91 -11.59
C ARG A 386 6.93 -18.83 -10.17
N PHE A 387 6.43 -17.89 -9.36
CA PHE A 387 6.83 -17.77 -7.96
C PHE A 387 6.46 -19.02 -7.16
N ALA A 388 5.22 -19.52 -7.31
CA ALA A 388 4.76 -20.70 -6.60
C ALA A 388 5.61 -21.94 -6.90
N LYS A 389 6.04 -22.14 -8.15
CA LYS A 389 6.98 -23.21 -8.52
C LYS A 389 8.36 -23.01 -7.90
N LEU A 390 8.91 -21.80 -7.96
CA LEU A 390 10.22 -21.49 -7.37
C LEU A 390 10.22 -21.68 -5.84
N GLY A 391 9.12 -21.35 -5.18
CA GLY A 391 8.93 -21.50 -3.74
C GLY A 391 8.45 -22.88 -3.29
N GLY A 392 8.25 -23.83 -4.21
CA GLY A 392 7.75 -25.16 -3.90
C GLY A 392 6.31 -25.19 -3.36
N LEU A 393 5.51 -24.16 -3.65
CA LEU A 393 4.09 -24.10 -3.28
C LEU A 393 3.22 -24.98 -4.19
N ILE A 394 3.65 -25.18 -5.44
CA ILE A 394 2.98 -26.06 -6.41
C ILE A 394 4.04 -26.91 -7.14
N SER A 395 3.64 -28.10 -7.61
CA SER A 395 4.49 -29.07 -8.32
C SER A 395 4.81 -28.69 -9.76
#